data_AF-A0A812GL72-F1
#
_entry.id   AF-A0A812GL72-F1
#
_cell.length_a   1.000
_cell.length_b   1.000
_cell.length_c   1.000
_cell.angle_alpha   90.00
_cell.angle_beta   90.00
_cell.angle_gamma   90.00
#
_symmetry.space_group_name_H-M   'P 1'
#
loop_
_entity.id
_entity.type
_entity.pdbx_description
1 polymer ?
#
loop_
_entity_poly.entity_id
_entity_poly.type
_entity_poly.pdbx_seq_one_letter_code
_entity_poly.pdbx_strand_id
1 'polypeptide(L)'
;MSGSPSMPDIPNRGFNGKLLHSSQLKEKIVSEIIDTKASVLVLGAGKSGCDMIQAFQIAGYENVNWLCRETYWFWRHAAMFHDRSILGMLRAVCCLLFVFCALFSPSFCMFGLWLIGYIILPGSPGWPKHFNGAKFHFGVLCDRQLSFIKKVQPVMGDPDHFCKNGVVLKSGETVDCDVIVCATGYDTGFAALQCYKDGKAISVKDCPLYEHAIVPCFPCLISATTAFYHLRPNPGGHLGGIRCVLSEEGTAQRRDNATSGKRQPLQANIHDMHYFYQCDNLGPAVAPPFHRLVASRCDIIVRLP
;
A
#
# COMPACT_ATOMS: atom_id res chain seq x y z
N MET A 1 1.23 -4.23 8.20
CA MET A 1 1.10 -2.76 8.24
C MET A 1 -0.35 -2.43 8.00
N SER A 2 -1.05 -1.86 8.98
CA SER A 2 -2.40 -1.34 8.76
C SER A 2 -2.26 0.08 8.20
N GLY A 3 -2.19 0.21 6.87
CA GLY A 3 -2.27 1.53 6.24
C GLY A 3 -3.60 2.20 6.61
N SER A 4 -3.59 3.53 6.76
CA SER A 4 -4.82 4.28 6.95
C SER A 4 -5.58 4.36 5.62
N PRO A 5 -6.89 4.10 5.59
CA PRO A 5 -7.74 4.36 4.43
C PRO A 5 -7.51 5.78 3.88
N SER A 6 -7.17 5.88 2.59
CA SER A 6 -6.95 7.17 1.95
C SER A 6 -8.28 7.65 1.36
N MET A 7 -8.95 8.58 2.03
CA MET A 7 -10.21 9.17 1.54
C MET A 7 -9.90 10.32 0.58
N PRO A 8 -10.60 10.42 -0.57
CA PRO A 8 -10.38 11.52 -1.50
C PRO A 8 -10.90 12.83 -0.92
N ASP A 9 -10.14 13.91 -1.13
CA ASP A 9 -10.55 15.27 -0.78
C ASP A 9 -11.49 15.84 -1.85
N ILE A 10 -12.73 15.34 -1.86
CA ILE A 10 -13.81 15.81 -2.75
C ILE A 10 -14.81 16.60 -1.89
N PRO A 11 -15.07 17.88 -2.19
CA PRO A 11 -16.03 18.68 -1.45
C PRO A 11 -17.40 18.02 -1.35
N ASN A 12 -17.95 17.93 -0.14
CA ASN A 12 -19.31 17.44 0.07
C ASN A 12 -20.29 18.62 0.17
N ARG A 13 -21.18 18.77 -0.82
CA ARG A 13 -22.24 19.78 -0.86
C ARG A 13 -23.62 19.18 -0.55
N GLY A 14 -23.67 18.29 0.45
CA GLY A 14 -24.91 17.76 1.00
C GLY A 14 -25.33 16.39 0.47
N PHE A 15 -24.37 15.51 0.18
CA PHE A 15 -24.64 14.10 -0.15
C PHE A 15 -25.36 13.40 1.00
N ASN A 16 -26.54 12.85 0.71
CA ASN A 16 -27.39 12.18 1.69
C ASN A 16 -27.15 10.67 1.79
N GLY A 17 -26.39 10.11 0.85
CA GLY A 17 -26.07 8.69 0.80
C GLY A 17 -24.97 8.27 1.77
N LYS A 18 -24.56 7.01 1.68
CA LYS A 18 -23.45 6.47 2.48
C LYS A 18 -22.13 6.61 1.74
N LEU A 19 -21.16 7.27 2.37
CA LEU A 19 -19.78 7.35 1.90
C LEU A 19 -18.92 6.33 2.67
N LEU A 20 -18.36 5.35 1.95
CA LEU A 20 -17.60 4.25 2.51
C LEU A 20 -16.22 4.16 1.86
N HIS A 21 -15.20 3.77 2.62
CA HIS A 21 -13.95 3.28 2.04
C HIS A 21 -14.05 1.78 1.72
N SER A 22 -13.28 1.31 0.74
CA SER A 22 -13.20 -0.12 0.38
C SER A 22 -12.90 -1.05 1.58
N SER A 23 -12.15 -0.56 2.59
CA SER A 23 -11.86 -1.29 3.84
C SER A 23 -13.10 -1.56 4.71
N GLN A 24 -14.14 -0.75 4.55
CA GLN A 24 -15.39 -0.85 5.29
C GLN A 24 -16.39 -1.77 4.59
N LEU A 25 -16.18 -2.11 3.32
CA LEU A 25 -17.09 -2.95 2.55
C LEU A 25 -16.94 -4.43 2.97
N LYS A 26 -17.68 -4.81 4.02
CA LYS A 26 -17.79 -6.19 4.51
C LYS A 26 -19.06 -6.85 3.98
N GLU A 27 -19.13 -8.17 4.06
CA GLU A 27 -20.28 -8.97 3.58
C GLU A 27 -21.63 -8.42 4.07
N LYS A 28 -21.75 -8.08 5.36
CA LYS A 28 -22.98 -7.50 5.92
C LYS A 28 -23.42 -6.21 5.22
N ILE A 29 -22.47 -5.33 4.88
CA ILE A 29 -22.78 -4.07 4.20
C ILE A 29 -23.12 -4.33 2.73
N VAL A 30 -22.43 -5.26 2.09
CA VAL A 30 -22.77 -5.67 0.71
C VAL A 30 -24.20 -6.24 0.66
N SER A 31 -24.57 -7.10 1.61
CA SER A 31 -25.94 -7.62 1.72
C SER A 31 -26.95 -6.49 1.95
N GLU A 32 -26.68 -5.55 2.87
CA GLU A 32 -27.57 -4.40 3.10
C GLU A 32 -27.79 -3.56 1.83
N ILE A 33 -26.73 -3.31 1.06
CA ILE A 33 -26.80 -2.59 -0.22
C ILE A 33 -27.69 -3.34 -1.23
N ILE A 34 -27.52 -4.66 -1.32
CA ILE A 34 -28.29 -5.51 -2.24
C ILE A 34 -29.76 -5.56 -1.83
N ASP A 35 -30.04 -5.75 -0.54
CA ASP A 35 -31.40 -5.84 0.00
C ASP A 35 -32.17 -4.52 -0.19
N THR A 36 -31.50 -3.40 0.01
CA THR A 36 -32.06 -2.06 -0.22
C THR A 36 -32.09 -1.64 -1.69
N LYS A 37 -31.44 -2.42 -2.58
CA LYS A 37 -31.25 -2.11 -4.01
C LYS A 37 -30.65 -0.71 -4.25
N ALA A 38 -29.78 -0.28 -3.33
CA ALA A 38 -29.15 1.02 -3.37
C ALA A 38 -28.17 1.14 -4.53
N SER A 39 -28.25 2.21 -5.32
CA SER A 39 -27.32 2.46 -6.42
C SER A 39 -25.90 2.72 -5.89
N VAL A 40 -24.92 1.94 -6.36
CA VAL A 40 -23.54 2.00 -5.86
C VAL A 40 -22.63 2.69 -6.87
N LEU A 41 -21.80 3.61 -6.41
CA LEU A 41 -20.69 4.17 -7.17
C LEU A 41 -19.35 3.74 -6.57
N VAL A 42 -18.57 2.96 -7.32
CA VAL A 42 -17.19 2.64 -6.95
C VAL A 42 -16.25 3.69 -7.52
N LEU A 43 -15.51 4.38 -6.65
CA LEU A 43 -14.51 5.39 -7.03
C LEU A 43 -13.11 4.78 -7.09
N GLY A 44 -12.50 4.77 -8.28
CA GLY A 44 -11.11 4.40 -8.48
C GLY A 44 -10.91 3.16 -9.34
N ALA A 45 -9.90 3.21 -10.21
CA ALA A 45 -9.57 2.15 -11.17
C ALA A 45 -8.44 1.20 -10.71
N GLY A 46 -7.98 1.34 -9.46
CA GLY A 46 -6.92 0.50 -8.91
C GLY A 46 -7.35 -0.95 -8.70
N LYS A 47 -6.45 -1.78 -8.18
CA LYS A 47 -6.74 -3.20 -7.89
C LYS A 47 -7.96 -3.36 -6.97
N SER A 48 -8.05 -2.56 -5.91
CA SER A 48 -9.20 -2.57 -4.99
C SER A 48 -10.50 -2.23 -5.72
N GLY A 49 -10.51 -1.27 -6.65
CA GLY A 49 -11.71 -0.95 -7.44
C GLY A 49 -12.16 -2.12 -8.30
N CYS A 50 -11.21 -2.77 -8.98
CA CYS A 50 -11.46 -4.01 -9.73
C CYS A 50 -12.03 -5.13 -8.84
N ASP A 51 -11.57 -5.26 -7.60
CA ASP A 51 -12.07 -6.24 -6.63
C ASP A 51 -13.50 -5.91 -6.16
N MET A 52 -13.81 -4.64 -5.92
CA MET A 52 -15.17 -4.22 -5.53
C MET A 52 -16.17 -4.48 -6.65
N ILE A 53 -15.84 -4.12 -7.89
CA ILE A 53 -16.69 -4.41 -9.06
C ILE A 53 -16.91 -5.92 -9.20
N GLN A 54 -15.85 -6.72 -9.07
CA GLN A 54 -15.98 -8.17 -9.09
C GLN A 54 -16.88 -8.68 -7.97
N ALA A 55 -16.75 -8.16 -6.74
CA ALA A 55 -17.53 -8.60 -5.59
C ALA A 55 -19.03 -8.37 -5.79
N PHE A 56 -19.43 -7.18 -6.25
CA PHE A 56 -20.83 -6.88 -6.56
C PHE A 56 -21.37 -7.77 -7.69
N GLN A 57 -20.59 -7.98 -8.75
CA GLN A 57 -20.98 -8.82 -9.87
C GLN A 57 -21.10 -10.31 -9.49
N ILE A 58 -20.25 -10.82 -8.60
CA ILE A 58 -20.36 -12.18 -8.04
C ILE A 58 -21.64 -12.33 -7.22
N ALA A 59 -22.02 -11.28 -6.47
CA ALA A 59 -23.27 -11.25 -5.71
C ALA A 59 -24.52 -11.08 -6.60
N GLY A 60 -24.37 -11.00 -7.93
CA GLY A 60 -25.47 -10.78 -8.86
C GLY A 60 -26.02 -9.36 -8.85
N TYR A 61 -25.27 -8.39 -8.34
CA TYR A 61 -25.69 -7.00 -8.23
C TYR A 61 -25.24 -6.18 -9.45
N GLU A 62 -26.21 -5.67 -10.21
CA GLU A 62 -25.97 -4.96 -11.47
C GLU A 62 -26.01 -3.43 -11.34
N ASN A 63 -26.64 -2.88 -10.30
CA ASN A 63 -26.78 -1.43 -10.09
C ASN A 63 -25.51 -0.83 -9.47
N VAL A 64 -24.38 -1.02 -10.17
CA VAL A 64 -23.05 -0.54 -9.80
C VAL A 64 -22.43 0.26 -10.94
N ASN A 65 -22.12 1.52 -10.66
CA ASN A 65 -21.38 2.41 -11.53
C ASN A 65 -19.90 2.41 -11.11
N TRP A 66 -19.00 2.46 -12.09
CA TRP A 66 -17.56 2.51 -11.85
C TRP A 66 -16.98 3.82 -12.34
N LEU A 67 -16.64 4.75 -11.45
CA LEU A 67 -16.04 6.04 -11.83
C LEU A 67 -14.52 5.97 -11.79
N CYS A 68 -13.91 6.29 -12.93
CA CYS A 68 -12.48 6.25 -13.15
C CYS A 68 -11.99 7.59 -13.71
N ARG A 69 -10.97 8.19 -13.08
CA ARG A 69 -10.25 9.32 -13.69
C ARG A 69 -9.46 8.87 -14.91
N GLU A 70 -8.79 7.74 -14.74
CA GLU A 70 -7.97 7.08 -15.75
C GLU A 70 -8.09 5.57 -15.56
N THR A 71 -7.82 4.83 -16.63
CA THR A 71 -7.70 3.36 -16.60
C THR A 71 -6.25 2.98 -16.35
N TYR A 72 -6.02 1.87 -15.64
CA TYR A 72 -4.67 1.41 -15.33
C TYR A 72 -4.36 0.07 -15.97
N TRP A 73 -3.10 -0.10 -16.36
CA TRP A 73 -2.61 -1.36 -16.89
C TRP A 73 -2.34 -2.35 -15.75
N PHE A 74 -2.76 -3.60 -15.95
CA PHE A 74 -2.55 -4.71 -15.02
C PHE A 74 -1.92 -5.90 -15.74
N TRP A 75 -1.24 -6.75 -14.98
CA TRP A 75 -0.78 -8.04 -15.48
C TRP A 75 -1.93 -9.03 -15.62
N ARG A 76 -1.93 -9.83 -16.69
CA ARG A 76 -2.84 -10.95 -16.85
C ARG A 76 -2.24 -12.22 -16.25
N HIS A 77 -2.88 -12.75 -15.22
CA HIS A 77 -2.42 -13.93 -14.47
C HIS A 77 -2.14 -15.15 -15.39
N ALA A 78 -3.07 -15.44 -16.30
CA ALA A 78 -2.96 -16.61 -17.18
C ALA A 78 -1.73 -16.55 -18.09
N ALA A 79 -1.38 -15.36 -18.58
CA ALA A 79 -0.22 -15.16 -19.45
C ALA A 79 1.11 -15.31 -18.69
N MET A 80 1.16 -14.96 -17.40
CA MET A 80 2.39 -15.02 -16.60
C MET A 80 2.69 -16.41 -16.04
N PHE A 81 1.66 -17.16 -15.60
CA PHE A 81 1.90 -18.34 -14.75
C PHE A 81 1.37 -19.67 -15.28
N HIS A 82 0.44 -19.68 -16.24
CA HIS A 82 -0.29 -20.90 -16.60
C HIS A 82 -0.02 -21.45 -18.00
N ASP A 83 0.71 -20.73 -18.86
CA ASP A 83 0.92 -21.16 -20.24
C ASP A 83 2.34 -21.69 -20.48
N ARG A 84 2.53 -23.00 -20.26
CA ARG A 84 3.79 -23.72 -20.55
C ARG A 84 3.85 -24.28 -21.97
N SER A 85 2.92 -23.90 -22.86
CA SER A 85 2.94 -24.36 -24.25
C SER A 85 4.12 -23.74 -25.02
N ILE A 86 4.45 -24.30 -26.19
CA ILE A 86 5.43 -23.71 -27.13
C ILE A 86 5.02 -22.27 -27.49
N LEU A 87 3.71 -22.03 -27.64
CA LEU A 87 3.19 -20.70 -27.91
C LEU A 87 3.37 -19.77 -26.70
N GLY A 88 3.22 -20.28 -25.48
CA GLY A 88 3.56 -19.57 -24.23
C GLY A 88 5.04 -19.22 -24.15
N MET A 89 5.94 -20.12 -24.53
CA MET A 89 7.38 -19.87 -24.59
C MET A 89 7.72 -18.79 -25.62
N LEU A 90 7.17 -18.87 -26.84
CA LEU A 90 7.36 -17.84 -27.86
C LEU A 90 6.87 -16.48 -27.34
N ARG A 91 5.71 -16.45 -26.68
CA ARG A 91 5.17 -15.24 -26.07
C ARG A 91 6.08 -14.68 -24.98
N ALA A 92 6.72 -15.52 -24.17
CA ALA A 92 7.70 -15.10 -23.17
C ALA A 92 8.96 -14.50 -23.81
N VAL A 93 9.46 -15.09 -24.90
CA VAL A 93 10.57 -14.51 -25.69
C VAL A 93 10.16 -13.15 -26.26
N CYS A 94 8.97 -13.02 -26.85
CA CYS A 94 8.44 -11.74 -27.31
C CYS A 94 8.29 -10.71 -26.18
N CYS A 95 7.83 -11.15 -25.01
CA CYS A 95 7.73 -10.30 -23.82
C CYS A 95 9.10 -9.71 -23.45
N LEU A 96 10.16 -10.53 -23.40
CA LEU A 96 11.52 -10.05 -23.15
C LEU A 96 11.96 -9.03 -24.20
N LEU A 97 11.72 -9.31 -25.48
CA LEU A 97 12.04 -8.38 -26.57
C LEU A 97 11.32 -7.03 -26.40
N PHE A 98 10.02 -7.03 -26.09
CA PHE A 98 9.27 -5.78 -25.88
C PHE A 98 9.71 -5.03 -24.62
N VAL A 99 10.07 -5.75 -23.55
CA VAL A 99 10.67 -5.12 -22.36
C VAL A 99 11.99 -4.43 -22.71
N PHE A 100 12.85 -5.04 -23.54
CA PHE A 100 14.05 -4.35 -24.05
C PHE A 100 13.70 -3.13 -24.91
N CYS A 101 12.60 -3.17 -25.68
CA CYS A 101 12.13 -2.01 -26.42
C CYS A 101 11.70 -0.84 -25.52
N ALA A 102 11.42 -1.05 -24.24
CA ALA A 102 11.10 0.03 -23.31
C ALA A 102 12.25 1.04 -23.16
N LEU A 103 13.49 0.63 -23.43
CA LEU A 103 14.67 1.51 -23.46
C LEU A 103 14.58 2.59 -24.55
N PHE A 104 13.85 2.31 -25.63
CA PHE A 104 13.68 3.23 -26.75
C PHE A 104 12.30 3.91 -26.72
N SER A 105 11.25 3.16 -26.38
CA SER A 105 9.89 3.66 -26.32
C SER A 105 9.03 2.86 -25.32
N PRO A 106 8.73 3.44 -24.15
CA PRO A 106 7.83 2.82 -23.17
C PRO A 106 6.45 2.52 -23.76
N SER A 107 5.90 3.42 -24.58
CA SER A 107 4.59 3.21 -25.21
C SER A 107 4.58 2.03 -26.18
N PHE A 108 5.69 1.82 -26.92
CA PHE A 108 5.81 0.66 -27.80
C PHE A 108 5.92 -0.65 -27.02
N CYS A 109 6.65 -0.65 -25.89
CA CYS A 109 6.66 -1.79 -24.98
C CYS A 109 5.26 -2.13 -24.50
N MET A 110 4.50 -1.14 -24.03
CA MET A 110 3.11 -1.34 -23.58
C MET A 110 2.21 -1.89 -24.70
N PHE A 111 2.32 -1.33 -25.91
CA PHE A 111 1.61 -1.86 -27.08
C PHE A 111 1.97 -3.32 -27.36
N GLY A 112 3.26 -3.65 -27.37
CA GLY A 112 3.74 -5.00 -27.60
C GLY A 112 3.25 -5.99 -26.55
N LEU A 113 3.38 -5.64 -25.26
CA LEU A 113 2.89 -6.46 -24.14
C LEU A 113 1.38 -6.68 -24.18
N TRP A 114 0.61 -5.66 -24.59
CA TRP A 114 -0.83 -5.79 -24.79
C TRP A 114 -1.17 -6.70 -25.98
N LEU A 115 -0.47 -6.51 -27.11
CA LEU A 115 -0.66 -7.29 -28.34
C LEU A 115 -0.46 -8.79 -28.10
N ILE A 116 0.55 -9.14 -27.29
CA ILE A 116 0.81 -10.55 -26.91
C ILE A 116 -0.06 -11.03 -25.74
N GLY A 117 -0.89 -10.17 -25.15
CA GLY A 117 -1.85 -10.52 -24.10
C GLY A 117 -1.27 -10.66 -22.69
N TYR A 118 -0.08 -10.11 -22.42
CA TYR A 118 0.55 -10.11 -21.09
C TYR A 118 -0.06 -9.07 -20.15
N ILE A 119 -0.47 -7.93 -20.71
CA ILE A 119 -1.10 -6.85 -19.97
C ILE A 119 -2.48 -6.55 -20.53
N ILE A 120 -3.30 -5.95 -19.69
CA ILE A 120 -4.69 -5.63 -19.99
C ILE A 120 -5.07 -4.29 -19.37
N LEU A 121 -6.02 -3.62 -20.02
CA LEU A 121 -6.58 -2.36 -19.58
C LEU A 121 -8.07 -2.56 -19.27
N PRO A 122 -8.44 -2.85 -18.01
CA PRO A 122 -9.83 -3.01 -17.62
C PRO A 122 -10.66 -1.77 -17.97
N GLY A 123 -11.92 -1.98 -18.38
CA GLY A 123 -12.82 -0.88 -18.74
C GLY A 123 -12.56 -0.24 -20.10
N SER A 124 -11.72 -0.86 -20.94
CA SER A 124 -11.53 -0.49 -22.35
C SER A 124 -11.95 -1.66 -23.24
N PRO A 125 -13.24 -1.79 -23.63
CA PRO A 125 -13.66 -2.84 -24.55
C PRO A 125 -13.02 -2.61 -25.92
N GLY A 126 -12.16 -3.53 -26.35
CA GLY A 126 -11.47 -3.45 -27.65
C GLY A 126 -10.12 -2.76 -27.55
N TRP A 127 -9.96 -1.65 -28.27
CA TRP A 127 -8.68 -0.92 -28.35
C TRP A 127 -8.38 -0.19 -27.03
N PRO A 128 -7.14 -0.26 -26.51
CA PRO A 128 -6.76 0.47 -25.31
C PRO A 128 -6.86 1.99 -25.48
N LYS A 129 -7.38 2.69 -24.47
CA LYS A 129 -7.46 4.17 -24.48
C LYS A 129 -6.10 4.86 -24.51
N HIS A 130 -5.04 4.23 -23.97
CA HIS A 130 -3.69 4.77 -23.96
C HIS A 130 -2.66 3.65 -23.81
N PHE A 131 -1.42 3.88 -24.25
CA PHE A 131 -0.26 3.00 -24.03
C PHE A 131 0.76 3.59 -23.05
N ASN A 132 0.33 4.50 -22.17
CA ASN A 132 1.21 5.13 -21.18
C ASN A 132 1.63 4.14 -20.07
N GLY A 133 2.92 3.77 -20.05
CA GLY A 133 3.51 2.87 -19.05
C GLY A 133 3.59 3.47 -17.64
N ALA A 134 3.54 4.79 -17.47
CA ALA A 134 3.48 5.42 -16.15
C ALA A 134 2.15 5.14 -15.42
N LYS A 135 1.14 4.64 -16.14
CA LYS A 135 -0.17 4.22 -15.61
C LYS A 135 -0.23 2.71 -15.38
N PHE A 136 0.93 2.08 -15.22
CA PHE A 136 1.03 0.66 -14.92
C PHE A 136 0.92 0.42 -13.42
N HIS A 137 -0.06 -0.37 -13.01
CA HIS A 137 -0.15 -0.86 -11.65
C HIS A 137 0.35 -2.31 -11.63
N PHE A 138 1.26 -2.62 -10.71
CA PHE A 138 1.76 -3.99 -10.47
C PHE A 138 0.70 -4.96 -9.91
N GLY A 139 -0.59 -4.71 -10.16
CA GLY A 139 -1.66 -5.63 -9.85
C GLY A 139 -1.76 -6.72 -10.90
N VAL A 140 -2.17 -7.91 -10.45
CA VAL A 140 -2.43 -9.07 -11.29
C VAL A 140 -3.93 -9.34 -11.31
N LEU A 141 -4.50 -9.54 -12.49
CA LEU A 141 -5.91 -9.88 -12.68
C LEU A 141 -6.00 -11.25 -13.36
N CYS A 142 -6.91 -12.09 -12.86
CA CYS A 142 -7.21 -13.39 -13.48
C CYS A 142 -8.36 -13.29 -14.48
N ASP A 143 -8.44 -14.24 -15.41
CA ASP A 143 -9.46 -14.23 -16.47
C ASP A 143 -10.89 -14.28 -15.92
N ARG A 144 -11.09 -14.96 -14.78
CA ARG A 144 -12.36 -14.97 -14.06
C ARG A 144 -12.71 -13.60 -13.49
N GLN A 145 -11.76 -12.88 -12.92
CA GLN A 145 -12.00 -11.51 -12.43
C GLN A 145 -12.35 -10.58 -13.60
N LEU A 146 -11.65 -10.74 -14.73
CA LEU A 146 -11.91 -9.93 -15.92
C LEU A 146 -13.28 -10.18 -16.55
N SER A 147 -13.80 -11.41 -16.51
CA SER A 147 -15.14 -11.69 -17.04
C SER A 147 -16.25 -10.98 -16.28
N PHE A 148 -16.05 -10.71 -14.97
CA PHE A 148 -16.97 -9.90 -14.18
C PHE A 148 -16.78 -8.40 -14.45
N ILE A 149 -15.53 -7.91 -14.42
CA ILE A 149 -15.24 -6.47 -14.60
C ILE A 149 -15.70 -5.98 -15.98
N LYS A 150 -15.57 -6.79 -17.04
CA LYS A 150 -15.99 -6.42 -18.40
C LYS A 150 -17.49 -6.17 -18.55
N LYS A 151 -18.32 -6.58 -17.59
CA LYS A 151 -19.76 -6.33 -17.60
C LYS A 151 -20.13 -4.91 -17.20
N VAL A 152 -19.23 -4.22 -16.51
CA VAL A 152 -19.44 -2.85 -16.02
C VAL A 152 -18.60 -1.90 -16.86
N GLN A 153 -19.25 -0.96 -17.53
CA GLN A 153 -18.56 0.08 -18.28
C GLN A 153 -18.13 1.19 -17.30
N PRO A 154 -16.85 1.60 -17.30
CA PRO A 154 -16.42 2.70 -16.46
C PRO A 154 -16.94 4.03 -17.01
N VAL A 155 -17.48 4.85 -16.12
CA VAL A 155 -17.69 6.27 -16.35
C VAL A 155 -16.33 6.96 -16.20
N MET A 156 -15.92 7.72 -17.20
CA MET A 156 -14.64 8.42 -17.18
C MET A 156 -14.83 9.88 -16.77
N GLY A 157 -14.11 10.33 -15.75
CA GLY A 157 -14.14 11.73 -15.36
C GLY A 157 -13.50 12.02 -14.01
N ASP A 158 -13.17 13.29 -13.81
CA ASP A 158 -12.73 13.81 -12.52
C ASP A 158 -13.96 14.23 -11.69
N PRO A 159 -14.11 13.74 -10.46
CA PRO A 159 -15.13 14.24 -9.56
C PRO A 159 -14.82 15.70 -9.16
N ASP A 160 -15.84 16.55 -9.20
CA ASP A 160 -15.77 17.94 -8.74
C ASP A 160 -16.27 18.05 -7.30
N HIS A 161 -17.49 17.61 -7.02
CA HIS A 161 -18.08 17.61 -5.67
C HIS A 161 -19.17 16.56 -5.52
N PHE A 162 -19.46 16.16 -4.28
CA PHE A 162 -20.64 15.37 -3.97
C PHE A 162 -21.85 16.28 -3.84
N CYS A 163 -22.96 15.91 -4.50
CA CYS A 163 -24.24 16.60 -4.44
C CYS A 163 -25.28 15.73 -3.72
N LYS A 164 -26.52 16.21 -3.57
CA LYS A 164 -27.57 15.52 -2.81
C LYS A 164 -27.79 14.05 -3.21
N ASN A 165 -27.71 13.77 -4.51
CA ASN A 165 -28.10 12.48 -5.10
C ASN A 165 -26.90 11.71 -5.71
N GLY A 166 -25.67 12.19 -5.57
CA GLY A 166 -24.52 11.53 -6.19
C GLY A 166 -23.28 12.39 -6.31
N VAL A 167 -22.56 12.23 -7.42
CA VAL A 167 -21.28 12.90 -7.68
C VAL A 167 -21.36 13.72 -8.96
N VAL A 168 -21.03 15.01 -8.87
CA VAL A 168 -20.89 15.89 -10.04
C VAL A 168 -19.45 15.81 -10.54
N LEU A 169 -19.28 15.59 -11.84
CA LEU A 169 -17.99 15.56 -12.52
C LEU A 169 -17.60 16.98 -12.95
N LYS A 170 -16.31 17.22 -13.18
CA LYS A 170 -15.82 18.49 -13.74
C LYS A 170 -16.36 18.82 -15.13
N SER A 171 -16.86 17.81 -15.85
CA SER A 171 -17.58 17.99 -17.12
C SER A 171 -18.97 18.62 -16.94
N GLY A 172 -19.51 18.66 -15.71
CA GLY A 172 -20.88 19.06 -15.39
C GLY A 172 -21.88 17.91 -15.36
N GLU A 173 -21.50 16.71 -15.82
CA GLU A 173 -22.32 15.51 -15.72
C GLU A 173 -22.47 15.06 -14.25
N THR A 174 -23.63 14.51 -13.90
CA THR A 174 -23.89 13.96 -12.56
C THR A 174 -24.06 12.45 -12.65
N VAL A 175 -23.34 11.73 -11.78
CA VAL A 175 -23.49 10.28 -11.60
C VAL A 175 -24.28 10.03 -10.32
N ASP A 176 -25.55 9.67 -10.48
CA ASP A 176 -26.47 9.40 -9.37
C ASP A 176 -26.04 8.13 -8.63
N CYS A 177 -26.04 8.19 -7.29
CA CYS A 177 -25.78 7.06 -6.42
C CYS A 177 -26.29 7.28 -4.99
N ASP A 178 -26.67 6.19 -4.33
CA ASP A 178 -27.05 6.15 -2.91
C ASP A 178 -25.86 5.80 -2.01
N VAL A 179 -24.89 5.07 -2.54
CA VAL A 179 -23.69 4.62 -1.82
C VAL A 179 -22.45 4.86 -2.66
N ILE A 180 -21.46 5.54 -2.09
CA ILE A 180 -20.15 5.76 -2.70
C ILE A 180 -19.12 4.88 -1.99
N VAL A 181 -18.41 4.05 -2.74
CA VAL A 181 -17.31 3.21 -2.25
C VAL A 181 -15.98 3.73 -2.79
N CYS A 182 -15.20 4.38 -1.93
CA CYS A 182 -13.86 4.87 -2.22
C CYS A 182 -12.85 3.71 -2.25
N ALA A 183 -12.46 3.29 -3.45
CA ALA A 183 -11.37 2.35 -3.68
C ALA A 183 -10.07 3.10 -4.05
N THR A 184 -9.78 4.16 -3.30
CA THR A 184 -8.70 5.14 -3.52
C THR A 184 -7.36 4.74 -2.91
N GLY A 185 -7.30 3.58 -2.25
CA GLY A 185 -6.07 3.01 -1.71
C GLY A 185 -5.85 3.34 -0.24
N TYR A 186 -4.61 3.17 0.21
CA TYR A 186 -4.20 3.37 1.60
C TYR A 186 -2.95 4.23 1.63
N ASP A 187 -2.83 5.05 2.67
CA ASP A 187 -1.55 5.65 3.00
C ASP A 187 -0.68 4.60 3.67
N THR A 188 0.63 4.69 3.42
CA THR A 188 1.60 3.72 3.96
C THR A 188 1.78 3.84 5.48
N GLY A 189 1.22 4.87 6.11
CA GLY A 189 1.46 5.23 7.52
C GLY A 189 2.88 5.75 7.79
N PHE A 190 3.78 5.66 6.80
CA PHE A 190 5.17 6.08 6.95
C PHE A 190 5.30 7.57 7.28
N ALA A 191 4.43 8.40 6.68
CA ALA A 191 4.34 9.82 6.96
C ALA A 191 3.91 10.16 8.40
N ALA A 192 3.30 9.23 9.12
CA ALA A 192 2.87 9.42 10.51
C ALA A 192 3.99 9.13 11.52
N LEU A 193 5.11 8.53 11.08
CA LEU A 193 6.25 8.25 11.95
C LEU A 193 6.90 9.56 12.40
N GLN A 194 7.01 9.74 13.72
CA GLN A 194 7.81 10.81 14.30
C GLN A 194 9.18 10.25 14.66
N CYS A 195 10.21 10.68 13.93
CA CYS A 195 11.57 10.25 14.19
C CYS A 195 12.36 11.38 14.85
N TYR A 196 13.18 11.05 15.83
CA TYR A 196 14.06 11.98 16.53
C TYR A 196 15.50 11.50 16.41
N LYS A 197 16.41 12.43 16.15
CA LYS A 197 17.86 12.20 16.13
C LYS A 197 18.53 13.31 16.91
N ASP A 198 19.33 12.94 17.91
CA ASP A 198 20.06 13.89 18.76
C ASP A 198 19.12 14.95 19.38
N GLY A 199 17.94 14.51 19.85
CA GLY A 199 16.91 15.36 20.45
C GLY A 199 16.11 16.23 19.47
N LYS A 200 16.42 16.20 18.17
CA LYS A 200 15.72 16.98 17.14
C LYS A 200 14.73 16.11 16.37
N ALA A 201 13.50 16.60 16.20
CA ALA A 201 12.51 15.98 15.33
C ALA A 201 12.95 16.05 13.87
N ILE A 202 12.93 14.91 13.19
CA ILE A 202 13.21 14.77 11.75
C ILE A 202 11.96 14.19 11.10
N SER A 203 11.37 14.94 10.18
CA SER A 203 10.28 14.43 9.34
C SER A 203 10.82 13.43 8.33
N VAL A 204 10.19 12.27 8.23
CA VAL A 204 10.49 11.24 7.22
C VAL A 204 9.47 11.22 6.09
N LYS A 205 8.44 12.08 6.12
CA LYS A 205 7.30 12.07 5.20
C LYS A 205 7.71 12.13 3.72
N ASP A 206 8.67 12.99 3.40
CA ASP A 206 9.15 13.23 2.03
C ASP A 206 10.61 12.78 1.85
N CYS A 207 11.10 11.91 2.74
CA CYS A 207 12.46 11.43 2.68
C CYS A 207 12.56 10.31 1.62
N PRO A 208 13.34 10.50 0.53
CA PRO A 208 13.53 9.45 -0.47
C PRO A 208 14.24 8.29 0.21
N LEU A 209 13.61 7.12 0.19
CA LEU A 209 14.18 5.91 0.76
C LEU A 209 15.28 5.37 -0.16
N TYR A 210 16.44 5.07 0.41
CA TYR A 210 17.50 4.38 -0.32
C TYR A 210 17.04 2.95 -0.63
N GLU A 211 17.10 2.58 -1.92
CA GLU A 211 16.57 1.31 -2.43
C GLU A 211 15.11 1.07 -2.00
N HIS A 212 14.31 2.12 -1.90
CA HIS A 212 12.92 2.06 -1.40
C HIS A 212 12.76 1.42 0.00
N ALA A 213 13.84 1.19 0.73
CA ALA A 213 13.83 0.41 1.97
C ALA A 213 14.45 1.15 3.15
N ILE A 214 15.62 1.74 2.97
CA ILE A 214 16.39 2.31 4.07
C ILE A 214 16.10 3.80 4.18
N VAL A 215 15.83 4.29 5.39
CA VAL A 215 15.67 5.72 5.65
C VAL A 215 17.05 6.37 5.76
N PRO A 216 17.49 7.25 4.83
CA PRO A 216 18.88 7.72 4.81
C PRO A 216 19.33 8.42 6.10
N CYS A 217 18.43 9.16 6.76
CA CYS A 217 18.72 9.82 8.03
C CYS A 217 18.72 8.86 9.24
N PHE A 218 18.16 7.65 9.07
CA PHE A 218 18.10 6.58 10.06
C PHE A 218 18.47 5.24 9.40
N PRO A 219 19.75 4.94 9.13
CA PRO A 219 20.14 3.71 8.41
C PRO A 219 19.74 2.41 9.12
N CYS A 220 19.44 2.48 10.42
CA CYS A 220 18.89 1.37 11.20
C CYS A 220 17.38 1.16 11.02
N LEU A 221 16.67 2.11 10.40
CA LEU A 221 15.25 2.06 10.12
C LEU A 221 15.04 1.60 8.67
N ILE A 222 14.39 0.45 8.52
CA ILE A 222 14.12 -0.19 7.23
C ILE A 222 12.62 -0.43 7.08
N SER A 223 12.06 -0.07 5.94
CA SER A 223 10.69 -0.42 5.54
C SER A 223 10.60 -1.92 5.29
N ALA A 224 9.91 -2.63 6.19
CA ALA A 224 9.74 -4.08 6.09
C ALA A 224 9.04 -4.52 4.79
N THR A 225 8.17 -3.68 4.23
CA THR A 225 7.40 -3.98 3.01
C THR A 225 8.30 -4.16 1.79
N THR A 226 9.39 -3.40 1.72
CA THR A 226 10.38 -3.48 0.63
C THR A 226 11.55 -4.37 0.99
N ALA A 227 11.85 -4.54 2.28
CA ALA A 227 12.89 -5.45 2.77
C ALA A 227 12.75 -6.87 2.20
N PHE A 228 11.53 -7.37 1.94
CA PHE A 228 11.31 -8.69 1.32
C PHE A 228 11.93 -8.82 -0.08
N TYR A 229 12.02 -7.73 -0.84
CA TYR A 229 12.61 -7.74 -2.19
C TYR A 229 14.14 -7.66 -2.15
N HIS A 230 14.71 -7.03 -1.11
CA HIS A 230 16.16 -6.82 -0.99
C HIS A 230 16.86 -7.89 -0.13
N LEU A 231 16.18 -8.36 0.90
CA LEU A 231 16.63 -9.44 1.77
C LEU A 231 15.91 -10.70 1.32
N ARG A 232 16.58 -11.50 0.47
CA ARG A 232 16.07 -12.81 0.00
C ARG A 232 15.43 -13.58 1.17
N PRO A 233 14.36 -14.38 0.94
CA PRO A 233 13.83 -15.26 1.97
C PRO A 233 14.97 -16.14 2.48
N ASN A 234 15.46 -15.84 3.68
CA ASN A 234 16.65 -16.50 4.21
C ASN A 234 16.22 -17.90 4.66
N PRO A 235 16.72 -18.99 4.06
CA PRO A 235 16.40 -20.33 4.52
C PRO A 235 17.21 -20.58 5.80
N GLY A 236 16.68 -20.16 6.95
CA GLY A 236 17.18 -20.59 8.27
C GLY A 236 18.37 -19.84 8.87
N GLY A 237 18.81 -18.70 8.31
CA GLY A 237 19.87 -17.88 8.92
C GLY A 237 19.31 -16.76 9.80
N HIS A 238 19.74 -16.69 11.06
CA HIS A 238 19.45 -15.58 11.98
C HIS A 238 19.66 -14.23 11.29
N LEU A 239 18.57 -13.56 10.91
CA LEU A 239 18.60 -12.13 10.66
C LEU A 239 19.03 -11.51 12.00
N GLY A 240 20.23 -10.93 12.02
CA GLY A 240 20.60 -9.96 13.04
C GLY A 240 19.64 -8.80 12.92
N GLY A 241 18.44 -8.95 13.48
CA GLY A 241 17.43 -7.91 13.50
C GLY A 241 18.02 -6.77 14.30
N ILE A 242 18.23 -5.63 13.65
CA ILE A 242 18.38 -4.38 14.37
C ILE A 242 17.01 -4.14 15.01
N ARG A 243 16.89 -4.57 16.27
CA ARG A 243 15.71 -4.31 17.09
C ARG A 243 15.79 -2.85 17.48
N CYS A 244 15.23 -1.96 16.66
CA CYS A 244 14.90 -0.63 17.13
C CYS A 244 13.89 -0.80 18.27
N VAL A 245 14.35 -0.60 19.50
CA VAL A 245 13.48 -0.57 20.67
C VAL A 245 12.71 0.74 20.59
N LEU A 246 11.42 0.65 20.25
CA LEU A 246 10.49 1.75 20.37
C LEU A 246 10.28 1.98 21.87
N SER A 247 10.82 3.06 22.40
CA SER A 247 10.54 3.49 23.77
C SER A 247 9.28 4.35 23.76
N GLU A 248 8.17 3.82 24.25
CA GLU A 248 7.07 4.66 24.72
C GLU A 248 7.52 5.29 26.06
N GLU A 249 7.92 6.56 26.03
CA GLU A 249 8.10 7.31 27.27
C GLU A 249 6.72 7.60 27.88
N GLY A 250 6.26 6.69 28.73
CA GLY A 250 5.28 7.02 29.75
C GLY A 250 5.85 8.13 30.63
N THR A 251 5.02 9.11 30.98
CA THR A 251 5.36 10.27 31.80
C THR A 251 5.68 9.81 33.23
N ALA A 252 6.88 9.27 33.44
CA ALA A 252 7.38 8.92 34.77
C ALA A 252 7.75 10.23 35.48
N GLN A 253 6.78 10.78 36.20
CA GLN A 253 6.96 11.91 37.11
C GLN A 253 8.02 11.51 38.15
N ARG A 254 9.21 12.07 38.02
CA ARG A 254 10.36 11.84 38.89
C ARG A 254 10.02 12.32 40.31
N ARG A 255 9.59 11.41 41.19
CA ARG A 255 9.54 11.66 42.63
C ARG A 255 10.95 11.52 43.18
N ASP A 256 11.61 12.64 43.40
CA ASP A 256 12.78 12.72 44.26
C ASP A 256 12.35 12.43 45.70
N ASN A 257 12.59 11.21 46.18
CA ASN A 257 12.56 10.92 47.61
C ASN A 257 13.95 10.47 48.06
N ALA A 258 14.64 11.42 48.68
CA ALA A 258 15.75 11.15 49.56
C ALA A 258 15.28 10.37 50.81
N THR A 259 16.22 9.63 51.40
CA THR A 259 16.28 9.06 52.76
C THR A 259 15.83 7.62 53.05
N SER A 260 16.81 6.94 53.67
CA SER A 260 16.75 5.80 54.58
C SER A 260 16.64 4.39 53.99
N GLY A 261 17.63 3.57 54.35
CA GLY A 261 17.76 2.18 53.94
C GLY A 261 16.79 1.26 54.66
N LYS A 262 16.15 0.40 53.87
CA LYS A 262 15.83 -1.02 54.12
C LYS A 262 15.11 -1.52 52.87
N ARG A 263 15.69 -2.49 52.16
CA ARG A 263 15.01 -3.16 51.03
C ARG A 263 13.99 -4.14 51.58
N GLN A 264 12.70 -3.84 51.39
CA GLN A 264 11.66 -4.86 51.32
C GLN A 264 11.36 -5.16 49.84
N PRO A 265 11.10 -6.42 49.46
CA PRO A 265 10.66 -6.74 48.10
C PRO A 265 9.19 -6.32 47.93
N LEU A 266 8.96 -5.35 47.05
CA LEU A 266 7.64 -5.03 46.53
C LEU A 266 7.27 -6.09 45.49
N GLN A 267 6.21 -6.86 45.74
CA GLN A 267 5.46 -7.53 44.69
C GLN A 267 4.76 -6.46 43.85
N ALA A 268 5.16 -6.34 42.58
CA ALA A 268 4.44 -5.59 41.57
C ALA A 268 3.98 -6.54 40.46
N ASN A 269 2.71 -6.43 40.10
CA ASN A 269 2.06 -7.15 39.03
C ASN A 269 2.65 -6.76 37.66
N ILE A 270 2.55 -7.72 36.75
CA ILE A 270 3.06 -7.75 35.38
C ILE A 270 2.59 -6.53 34.56
N HIS A 271 3.54 -5.70 34.10
CA HIS A 271 3.69 -5.15 32.74
C HIS A 271 4.69 -3.98 32.75
N ASP A 272 5.98 -4.25 32.98
CA ASP A 272 7.05 -3.27 32.72
C ASP A 272 8.30 -4.03 32.26
N MET A 273 8.62 -3.93 30.96
CA MET A 273 9.89 -4.39 30.39
C MET A 273 10.76 -3.17 30.09
N HIS A 274 11.71 -2.88 30.97
CA HIS A 274 12.87 -2.06 30.63
C HIS A 274 13.92 -2.93 29.96
N TYR A 275 14.44 -2.51 28.81
CA TYR A 275 15.69 -3.04 28.26
C TYR A 275 16.65 -1.92 27.89
N PHE A 276 17.77 -1.89 28.61
CA PHE A 276 19.02 -1.29 28.15
C PHE A 276 19.81 -2.34 27.38
N TYR A 277 20.45 -1.97 26.26
CA TYR A 277 21.54 -2.76 25.70
C TYR A 277 22.87 -2.07 26.03
N GLN A 278 23.65 -2.74 26.89
CA GLN A 278 25.06 -2.50 27.09
C GLN A 278 25.80 -3.60 26.31
N CYS A 279 26.65 -3.20 25.36
CA CYS A 279 27.50 -4.14 24.62
C CYS A 279 28.68 -4.52 25.50
N ASP A 280 28.49 -5.50 26.39
CA ASP A 280 29.58 -6.14 27.11
C ASP A 280 29.74 -7.59 26.64
N ASN A 281 30.99 -7.96 26.35
CA ASN A 281 31.51 -9.30 26.01
C ASN A 281 31.29 -9.82 24.58
N LEU A 282 32.12 -9.31 23.66
CA LEU A 282 32.72 -10.18 22.63
C LEU A 282 34.02 -10.75 23.24
N GLY A 283 34.09 -12.08 23.37
CA GLY A 283 35.31 -12.78 23.79
C GLY A 283 36.49 -12.53 22.84
N PRO A 284 37.72 -12.87 23.24
CA PRO A 284 38.92 -12.49 22.52
C PRO A 284 39.09 -13.36 21.27
N ALA A 285 38.47 -12.96 20.17
CA ALA A 285 38.84 -13.42 18.84
C ALA A 285 39.77 -12.37 18.20
N VAL A 286 41.01 -12.77 17.94
CA VAL A 286 42.04 -11.97 17.30
C VAL A 286 41.55 -11.52 15.93
N ALA A 287 41.31 -10.21 15.77
CA ALA A 287 41.03 -9.55 14.51
C ALA A 287 42.13 -8.51 14.21
N PRO A 288 42.53 -8.32 12.93
CA PRO A 288 43.61 -7.41 12.53
C PRO A 288 43.21 -5.93 12.69
N PRO A 289 44.17 -4.98 12.64
CA PRO A 289 43.94 -3.61 13.08
C PRO A 289 43.11 -2.84 12.04
N PHE A 290 41.79 -2.83 12.22
CA PHE A 290 40.93 -1.85 11.60
C PHE A 290 40.70 -0.69 12.57
N HIS A 291 40.77 0.53 12.03
CA HIS A 291 40.52 1.78 12.72
C HIS A 291 39.32 1.70 13.66
N ARG A 292 39.56 2.06 14.91
CA ARG A 292 38.56 2.19 15.98
C ARG A 292 37.56 3.28 15.57
N LEU A 293 36.47 2.89 14.91
CA LEU A 293 35.30 3.75 14.75
C LEU A 293 34.72 3.98 16.15
N VAL A 294 34.90 5.19 16.66
CA VAL A 294 34.24 5.66 17.88
C VAL A 294 32.74 5.65 17.59
N ALA A 295 32.02 4.69 18.14
CA ALA A 295 30.56 4.70 18.14
C ALA A 295 30.10 5.85 19.05
N SER A 296 29.84 7.02 18.48
CA SER A 296 29.07 8.05 19.16
C SER A 296 27.68 7.47 19.45
N ARG A 297 27.25 7.52 20.71
CA ARG A 297 25.87 7.20 21.08
C ARG A 297 24.94 8.16 20.34
N CYS A 298 24.30 7.69 19.27
CA CYS A 298 23.18 8.37 18.66
C CYS A 298 21.91 7.82 19.31
N ASP A 299 21.21 8.66 20.06
CA ASP A 299 19.90 8.32 20.57
C ASP A 299 18.89 8.50 19.43
N ILE A 300 18.31 7.38 19.00
CA ILE A 300 17.26 7.35 17.97
C ILE A 300 15.97 6.96 18.68
N ILE A 301 14.99 7.85 18.63
CA ILE A 301 13.65 7.62 19.18
C ILE A 301 12.66 7.67 18.02
N VAL A 302 11.86 6.63 17.88
CA VAL A 302 10.74 6.59 16.94
C VAL A 302 9.47 6.47 17.75
N ARG A 303 8.53 7.41 17.55
CA ARG A 303 7.21 7.38 18.18
C ARG A 303 6.16 7.04 17.12
N LEU A 304 5.29 6.10 17.46
CA LEU A 304 4.06 5.84 16.70
C LEU A 304 3.00 6.87 17.15
N PRO A 305 2.09 7.27 16.25
CA PRO A 305 0.95 8.12 16.60
C PRO A 305 0.00 7.44 17.60
#